data_AF-A0A813E0Y7-F1
#
_entry.id   AF-A0A813E0Y7-F1
#
_cell.length_a   1.000
_cell.length_b   1.000
_cell.length_c   1.000
_cell.angle_alpha   90.00
_cell.angle_beta   90.00
_cell.angle_gamma   90.00
#
_symmetry.space_group_name_H-M   'P 1'
#
loop_
_entity.id
_entity.type
_entity.pdbx_description
1 polymer ?
#
loop_
_entity_poly.entity_id
_entity_poly.type
_entity_poly.pdbx_seq_one_letter_code
_entity_poly.pdbx_strand_id
1 'polypeptide(L)'
;MVNWNQLQNATSPDAKPTPGWLFNEIIKDVRNSPKDCPDVAEYLMQCVCSDQLNIQLKAVLCVKHLSTEDISFQNYMQACPGAIKILEDVAKPPIVPQARAIEPQEVRTVREATSSALTAIRTQHTVEKSVSGAALKAKCQGFGNFEPPPEEEPGSKKSGMAGQAAVFVADSVGDMIDDFREKGAVGAVKEANACDRNPW
;
A
#
# COMPACT_ATOMS: atom_id res chain seq x y z
N MET A 1 -2.84 -17.09 0.73
CA MET A 1 -2.06 -16.49 1.81
C MET A 1 -1.09 -15.51 1.19
N VAL A 2 -1.05 -14.29 1.69
CA VAL A 2 -0.17 -13.23 1.19
C VAL A 2 1.32 -13.57 1.44
N ASN A 3 2.19 -13.29 0.47
CA ASN A 3 3.62 -13.47 0.65
C ASN A 3 4.24 -12.30 1.44
N TRP A 4 4.33 -12.46 2.75
CA TRP A 4 4.87 -11.45 3.67
C TRP A 4 6.29 -10.97 3.32
N ASN A 5 7.13 -11.84 2.73
CA ASN A 5 8.48 -11.43 2.30
C ASN A 5 8.44 -10.36 1.22
N GLN A 6 7.46 -10.42 0.31
CA GLN A 6 7.29 -9.42 -0.74
C GLN A 6 6.89 -8.06 -0.16
N LEU A 7 5.98 -8.07 0.82
CA LEU A 7 5.52 -6.86 1.50
C LEU A 7 6.65 -6.20 2.32
N GLN A 8 7.46 -7.01 3.01
CA GLN A 8 8.64 -6.55 3.74
C GLN A 8 9.72 -6.01 2.80
N ASN A 9 9.98 -6.69 1.68
CA ASN A 9 10.93 -6.19 0.66
C ASN A 9 10.45 -4.87 0.05
N ALA A 10 9.15 -4.72 -0.17
CA ALA A 10 8.55 -3.52 -0.73
C ALA A 10 8.64 -2.31 0.21
N THR A 11 8.72 -2.54 1.52
CA THR A 11 8.79 -1.50 2.57
C THR A 11 10.16 -1.44 3.25
N SER A 12 11.17 -2.09 2.65
CA SER A 12 12.54 -2.11 3.16
C SER A 12 13.13 -0.70 3.36
N PRO A 13 14.03 -0.51 4.34
CA PRO A 13 14.65 0.79 4.62
C PRO A 13 15.65 1.26 3.56
N ASP A 14 15.97 0.41 2.58
CA ASP A 14 16.92 0.72 1.50
C ASP A 14 16.50 2.01 0.76
N ALA A 15 17.47 2.84 0.37
CA ALA A 15 17.24 4.03 -0.43
C ALA A 15 16.74 3.70 -1.84
N LYS A 16 16.88 2.45 -2.29
CA LYS A 16 16.37 2.01 -3.59
C LYS A 16 14.83 2.05 -3.62
N PRO A 17 14.24 2.59 -4.71
CA PRO A 17 12.79 2.60 -4.88
C PRO A 17 12.27 1.17 -5.05
N THR A 18 11.04 0.95 -4.58
CA THR A 18 10.36 -0.33 -4.75
C THR A 18 10.12 -0.61 -6.23
N PRO A 19 10.59 -1.74 -6.77
CA PRO A 19 10.45 -2.00 -8.19
C PRO A 19 8.98 -2.21 -8.56
N GLY A 20 8.56 -1.69 -9.72
CA GLY A 20 7.15 -1.68 -10.15
C GLY A 20 6.49 -3.05 -10.21
N TRP A 21 7.25 -4.09 -10.54
CA TRP A 21 6.74 -5.46 -10.59
C TRP A 21 6.32 -5.98 -9.21
N LEU A 22 6.97 -5.53 -8.13
CA LEU A 22 6.69 -6.00 -6.77
C LEU A 22 5.33 -5.51 -6.29
N PHE A 23 4.92 -4.28 -6.66
CA PHE A 23 3.56 -3.81 -6.38
C PHE A 23 2.50 -4.69 -7.05
N ASN A 24 2.75 -5.14 -8.29
CA ASN A 24 1.82 -6.00 -9.02
C ASN A 24 1.68 -7.38 -8.37
N GLU A 25 2.77 -7.96 -7.87
CA GLU A 25 2.73 -9.24 -7.15
C GLU A 25 1.96 -9.12 -5.84
N ILE A 26 2.23 -8.07 -5.05
CA ILE A 26 1.48 -7.81 -3.80
C ILE A 26 -0.02 -7.65 -4.09
N ILE A 27 -0.40 -6.91 -5.14
CA ILE A 27 -1.81 -6.73 -5.52
C ILE A 27 -2.45 -8.08 -5.89
N LYS A 28 -1.75 -8.94 -6.64
CA LYS A 28 -2.26 -10.27 -6.98
C LYS A 28 -2.44 -11.12 -5.73
N ASP A 29 -1.48 -11.10 -4.82
CA ASP A 29 -1.52 -11.88 -3.58
C ASP A 29 -2.71 -11.49 -2.69
N VAL A 30 -2.92 -10.18 -2.51
CA VAL A 30 -4.06 -9.62 -1.76
C VAL A 30 -5.38 -9.97 -2.44
N ARG A 31 -5.47 -9.82 -3.76
CA ARG A 31 -6.68 -10.17 -4.53
C ARG A 31 -7.03 -11.66 -4.44
N ASN A 32 -6.01 -12.53 -4.42
CA ASN A 32 -6.19 -13.97 -4.26
C ASN A 32 -6.53 -14.37 -2.81
N SER A 33 -6.21 -13.51 -1.83
CA SER A 33 -6.38 -13.79 -0.40
C SER A 33 -7.04 -12.60 0.31
N PRO A 34 -8.32 -12.27 0.00
CA PRO A 34 -8.98 -11.08 0.54
C PRO A 34 -9.20 -11.12 2.06
N LYS A 35 -9.07 -12.30 2.68
CA LYS A 35 -9.14 -12.48 4.14
C LYS A 35 -7.95 -11.85 4.86
N ASP A 36 -6.81 -11.74 4.18
CA ASP A 36 -5.56 -11.22 4.73
C ASP A 36 -5.47 -9.68 4.56
N CYS A 37 -6.46 -9.04 3.92
CA CYS A 37 -6.50 -7.58 3.73
C CYS A 37 -6.34 -6.77 5.03
N PRO A 38 -7.00 -7.15 6.16
CA PRO A 38 -6.84 -6.43 7.42
C PRO A 38 -5.39 -6.44 7.92
N ASP A 39 -4.74 -7.61 7.91
CA ASP A 39 -3.37 -7.78 8.39
C ASP A 39 -2.38 -7.00 7.50
N VAL A 40 -2.59 -7.00 6.18
CA VAL A 40 -1.77 -6.24 5.23
C VAL A 40 -1.95 -4.74 5.45
N ALA A 41 -3.18 -4.27 5.66
CA ALA A 41 -3.46 -2.87 5.94
C ALA A 41 -2.84 -2.42 7.27
N GLU A 42 -2.94 -3.26 8.31
CA GLU A 42 -2.29 -3.03 9.60
C GLU A 42 -0.78 -2.87 9.46
N TYR A 43 -0.11 -3.83 8.81
CA TYR A 43 1.32 -3.76 8.58
C TYR A 43 1.73 -2.49 7.81
N LEU A 44 1.01 -2.17 6.73
CA LEU A 44 1.30 -0.97 5.94
C LEU A 44 1.10 0.30 6.76
N MET A 45 0.07 0.39 7.60
CA MET A 45 -0.15 1.55 8.46
C MET A 45 0.91 1.67 9.56
N GLN A 46 1.42 0.57 10.11
CA GLN A 46 2.60 0.59 11.00
C GLN A 46 3.82 1.18 10.28
N CYS A 47 4.06 0.79 9.03
CA CYS A 47 5.12 1.36 8.22
C CYS A 47 4.91 2.84 7.87
N VAL A 48 3.66 3.28 7.67
CA VAL A 48 3.33 4.71 7.48
C VAL A 48 3.61 5.52 8.75
N CYS A 49 3.44 4.94 9.93
CA CYS A 49 3.76 5.58 11.21
C CYS A 49 5.25 5.51 11.59
N SER A 50 6.12 4.97 10.71
CA SER A 50 7.56 4.88 10.98
C SER A 50 8.26 6.24 10.91
N ASP A 51 9.30 6.41 11.73
CA ASP A 51 10.17 7.61 11.71
C ASP A 51 11.05 7.68 10.45
N GLN A 52 11.21 6.57 9.73
CA GLN A 52 12.02 6.53 8.52
C GLN A 52 11.21 6.94 7.29
N LEU A 53 11.54 8.10 6.72
CA LEU A 53 10.87 8.65 5.54
C LEU A 53 10.85 7.68 4.35
N ASN A 54 11.89 6.86 4.15
CA ASN A 54 11.94 5.86 3.09
C ASN A 54 10.87 4.77 3.28
N ILE A 55 10.74 4.25 4.50
CA ILE A 55 9.73 3.23 4.84
C ILE A 55 8.34 3.83 4.68
N GLN A 56 8.13 5.05 5.22
CA GLN A 56 6.87 5.76 5.15
C GLN A 56 6.45 6.00 3.69
N LEU A 57 7.35 6.52 2.84
CA LEU A 57 7.09 6.75 1.42
C LEU A 57 6.69 5.44 0.71
N LYS A 58 7.47 4.37 0.91
CA LYS A 58 7.21 3.07 0.28
C LYS A 58 5.89 2.46 0.72
N ALA A 59 5.56 2.54 2.01
CA ALA A 59 4.30 2.07 2.55
C ALA A 59 3.11 2.83 1.97
N VAL A 60 3.20 4.17 1.90
CA VAL A 60 2.17 5.01 1.27
C VAL A 60 1.97 4.66 -0.20
N LEU A 61 3.06 4.37 -0.93
CA LEU A 61 2.96 3.92 -2.32
C LEU A 61 2.28 2.55 -2.44
N CYS A 62 2.60 1.59 -1.57
CA CYS A 62 1.89 0.30 -1.50
C CYS A 62 0.38 0.52 -1.27
N VAL A 63 0.01 1.34 -0.28
CA VAL A 63 -1.39 1.67 0.02
C VAL A 63 -2.09 2.30 -1.19
N LYS A 64 -1.44 3.24 -1.89
CA LYS A 64 -1.97 3.87 -3.10
C LYS A 64 -2.24 2.85 -4.20
N HIS A 65 -1.27 1.99 -4.50
CA HIS A 65 -1.36 1.01 -5.57
C HIS A 65 -2.41 -0.06 -5.27
N LEU A 66 -2.46 -0.58 -4.04
CA LEU A 66 -3.49 -1.51 -3.59
C LEU A 66 -4.88 -0.88 -3.66
N SER A 67 -5.06 0.33 -3.12
CA SER A 67 -6.36 1.04 -3.17
C SER A 67 -6.79 1.45 -4.58
N THR A 68 -5.86 1.45 -5.54
CA THR A 68 -6.14 1.78 -6.94
C THR A 68 -6.62 0.57 -7.73
N GLU A 69 -6.15 -0.63 -7.39
CA GLU A 69 -6.40 -1.84 -8.16
C GLU A 69 -7.27 -2.88 -7.44
N ASP A 70 -7.32 -2.88 -6.10
CA ASP A 70 -8.07 -3.84 -5.31
C ASP A 70 -9.21 -3.18 -4.51
N ILE A 71 -10.43 -3.53 -4.90
CA ILE A 71 -11.67 -2.99 -4.32
C ILE A 71 -11.82 -3.45 -2.86
N SER A 72 -11.40 -4.68 -2.53
CA SER A 72 -11.54 -5.23 -1.18
C SER A 72 -10.68 -4.44 -0.20
N PHE A 73 -9.41 -4.21 -0.55
CA PHE A 73 -8.49 -3.38 0.22
C PHE A 73 -8.99 -1.93 0.32
N GLN A 74 -9.47 -1.35 -0.78
CA GLN A 74 -10.02 0.01 -0.77
C GLN A 74 -11.20 0.14 0.21
N ASN A 75 -12.18 -0.76 0.12
CA ASN A 75 -13.35 -0.74 0.99
C ASN A 75 -12.97 -0.92 2.46
N TYR A 76 -11.98 -1.77 2.75
CA TYR A 76 -11.44 -1.94 4.09
C TYR A 76 -10.81 -0.65 4.62
N MET A 77 -9.97 0.02 3.82
CA MET A 77 -9.37 1.30 4.19
C MET A 77 -10.42 2.40 4.40
N GLN A 78 -11.50 2.42 3.60
CA GLN A 78 -12.62 3.35 3.79
C GLN A 78 -13.42 3.07 5.07
N ALA A 79 -13.53 1.80 5.46
CA ALA A 79 -14.19 1.38 6.70
C ALA A 79 -13.36 1.69 7.96
N CYS A 80 -12.08 2.06 7.80
CA CYS A 80 -11.16 2.37 8.89
C CYS A 80 -10.90 3.89 9.01
N PRO A 81 -11.75 4.65 9.74
CA PRO A 81 -11.60 6.10 9.85
C PRO A 81 -10.29 6.51 10.55
N GLY A 82 -9.76 5.68 11.45
CA GLY A 82 -8.47 5.90 12.10
C GLY A 82 -7.31 5.95 11.10
N ALA A 83 -7.25 4.98 10.18
CA ALA A 83 -6.23 4.93 9.14
C ALA A 83 -6.31 6.14 8.20
N ILE A 84 -7.53 6.55 7.82
CA ILE A 84 -7.74 7.76 7.00
C ILE A 84 -7.23 9.00 7.73
N LYS A 85 -7.56 9.15 9.02
CA LYS A 85 -7.14 10.31 9.81
C LYS A 85 -5.61 10.41 9.93
N ILE A 86 -4.92 9.28 10.13
CA ILE A 86 -3.45 9.23 10.15
C ILE A 86 -2.90 9.72 8.80
N LEU A 87 -3.41 9.19 7.68
CA LEU A 87 -3.00 9.62 6.35
C LEU A 87 -3.30 11.10 6.09
N GLU A 88 -4.43 11.62 6.57
CA GLU A 88 -4.75 13.05 6.50
C GLU A 88 -3.75 13.90 7.29
N ASP A 89 -3.37 13.47 8.49
CA ASP A 89 -2.40 14.16 9.32
C ASP A 89 -1.01 14.21 8.66
N VAL A 90 -0.58 13.12 8.01
CA VAL A 90 0.66 13.09 7.21
C VAL A 90 0.56 13.98 5.95
N ALA A 91 -0.61 14.00 5.30
CA ALA A 91 -0.85 14.82 4.10
C ALA A 91 -0.99 16.33 4.41
N LYS A 92 -1.31 16.74 5.65
CA LYS A 92 -1.57 18.13 6.02
C LYS A 92 -0.32 19.00 5.89
N PRO A 93 -0.30 20.02 5.00
CA PRO A 93 0.85 20.89 4.82
C PRO A 93 1.19 21.66 6.11
N PRO A 94 2.43 22.16 6.27
CA PRO A 94 2.81 22.97 7.41
C PRO A 94 1.90 24.20 7.52
N ILE A 95 1.48 24.53 8.74
CA ILE A 95 0.53 25.62 9.04
C ILE A 95 1.16 26.98 8.70
N VAL A 96 2.44 27.16 9.03
CA VAL A 96 3.15 28.42 8.80
C VAL A 96 3.74 28.47 7.39
N PRO A 97 3.47 29.53 6.58
CA PRO A 97 3.96 29.63 5.20
C PRO A 97 5.48 29.52 5.07
N GLN A 98 6.24 30.02 6.05
CA GLN A 98 7.69 29.97 6.07
C GLN A 98 8.21 28.53 6.17
N ALA A 99 7.56 27.68 6.98
CA ALA A 99 7.95 26.27 7.10
C ALA A 99 7.64 25.48 5.83
N ARG A 100 6.63 25.89 5.06
CA ARG A 100 6.34 25.27 3.76
C ARG A 100 7.43 25.55 2.72
N ALA A 101 8.04 26.74 2.77
CA ALA A 101 9.12 27.11 1.84
C ALA A 101 10.45 26.41 2.15
N ILE A 102 10.67 26.04 3.42
CA ILE A 102 11.91 25.43 3.92
C ILE A 102 11.73 23.92 4.13
N GLU A 103 10.57 23.37 3.75
CA GLU A 103 10.26 21.96 3.93
C GLU A 103 11.26 21.07 3.18
N PRO A 104 11.85 20.05 3.83
CA PRO A 104 12.71 19.10 3.15
C PRO A 104 11.97 18.40 2.00
N GLN A 105 12.65 18.24 0.86
CA GLN A 105 12.05 17.65 -0.34
C GLN A 105 11.46 16.25 -0.07
N GLU A 106 12.13 15.43 0.75
CA GLU A 106 11.69 14.08 1.10
C GLU A 106 10.36 14.10 1.86
N VAL A 107 10.22 14.97 2.86
CA VAL A 107 8.99 15.16 3.64
C VAL A 107 7.85 15.62 2.72
N ARG A 108 8.15 16.54 1.80
CA ARG A 108 7.19 17.00 0.81
C ARG A 108 6.74 15.88 -0.13
N THR A 109 7.66 15.03 -0.59
CA THR A 109 7.32 13.90 -1.45
C THR A 109 6.42 12.89 -0.76
N VAL A 110 6.67 12.58 0.51
CA VAL A 110 5.79 11.72 1.32
C VAL A 110 4.40 12.33 1.43
N ARG A 111 4.31 13.63 1.75
CA ARG A 111 3.05 14.35 1.87
C ARG A 111 2.22 14.32 0.57
N GLU A 112 2.87 14.61 -0.56
CA GLU A 112 2.23 14.58 -1.88
C GLU A 112 1.81 13.15 -2.27
N ALA A 113 2.66 12.15 -2.00
CA ALA A 113 2.32 10.74 -2.19
C ALA A 113 1.13 10.32 -1.32
N THR A 114 1.07 10.79 -0.07
CA THR A 114 -0.02 10.48 0.86
C THR A 114 -1.33 11.13 0.43
N SER A 115 -1.27 12.36 -0.07
CA SER A 115 -2.43 13.03 -0.67
C SER A 115 -2.97 12.25 -1.88
N SER A 116 -2.06 11.71 -2.71
CA SER A 116 -2.40 10.85 -3.83
C SER A 116 -3.01 9.50 -3.38
N ALA A 117 -2.49 8.91 -2.30
CA ALA A 117 -3.03 7.68 -1.71
C ALA A 117 -4.44 7.90 -1.13
N LEU A 118 -4.68 8.99 -0.39
CA LEU A 118 -6.01 9.37 0.11
C LEU A 118 -7.02 9.54 -1.03
N THR A 119 -6.58 10.14 -2.14
CA THR A 119 -7.41 10.29 -3.34
C THR A 119 -7.75 8.91 -3.91
N ALA A 120 -6.77 8.01 -4.01
CA ALA A 120 -6.99 6.64 -4.47
C ALA A 120 -7.95 5.86 -3.56
N ILE A 121 -7.84 6.00 -2.24
CA ILE A 121 -8.77 5.37 -1.28
C ILE A 121 -10.19 5.89 -1.48
N ARG A 122 -10.38 7.20 -1.70
CA ARG A 122 -11.70 7.83 -1.83
C ARG A 122 -12.34 7.71 -3.21
N THR A 123 -11.54 7.46 -4.25
CA THR A 123 -12.03 7.39 -5.63
C THR A 123 -12.71 6.05 -5.87
N GLN A 124 -14.01 6.04 -6.13
CA GLN A 124 -14.74 4.83 -6.49
C GLN A 124 -14.10 4.13 -7.70
N HIS A 125 -13.94 2.81 -7.64
CA HIS A 125 -13.49 2.03 -8.79
C HIS A 125 -14.56 2.10 -9.90
N THR A 126 -14.29 2.87 -10.95
CA THR A 126 -15.09 2.86 -12.18
C THR A 126 -14.55 1.80 -13.14
N VAL A 127 -15.44 1.19 -13.94
CA VAL A 127 -15.09 0.14 -14.90
C VAL A 127 -13.99 0.60 -15.88
N GLU A 128 -13.97 1.88 -16.24
CA GLU A 128 -13.01 2.46 -17.20
C GLU A 128 -11.55 2.41 -16.73
N LYS A 129 -11.30 2.53 -15.42
CA LYS A 129 -9.93 2.51 -14.86
C LYS A 129 -9.26 1.14 -15.01
N SER A 130 -10.06 0.07 -15.00
CA SER A 130 -9.58 -1.31 -15.16
C SER A 130 -9.07 -1.61 -16.59
N VAL A 131 -9.65 -0.95 -17.60
CA VAL A 131 -9.34 -1.17 -19.02
C VAL A 131 -8.02 -0.50 -19.42
N SER A 132 -7.77 0.73 -18.96
CA SER A 132 -6.54 1.47 -19.28
C SER A 132 -5.27 0.82 -18.69
N GLY A 133 -5.35 0.25 -17.48
CA GLY A 133 -4.23 -0.47 -16.85
C GLY A 133 -3.92 -1.80 -17.56
N ALA A 134 -4.95 -2.55 -17.97
CA ALA A 134 -4.79 -3.78 -18.74
C ALA A 134 -4.16 -3.54 -20.12
N ALA A 135 -4.57 -2.46 -20.80
CA ALA A 135 -4.02 -2.10 -22.11
C ALA A 135 -2.54 -1.68 -22.06
N LEU A 136 -2.10 -0.98 -21.00
CA LEU A 136 -0.70 -0.62 -20.82
C LEU A 136 0.15 -1.84 -20.42
N LYS A 137 -0.37 -2.69 -19.54
CA LYS A 137 0.31 -3.92 -19.10
C LYS A 137 0.54 -4.90 -20.25
N ALA A 138 -0.42 -5.03 -21.16
CA ALA A 138 -0.25 -5.82 -22.39
C ALA A 138 0.86 -5.27 -23.30
N LYS A 139 1.03 -3.95 -23.38
CA LYS A 139 2.11 -3.32 -24.17
C LYS A 139 3.49 -3.52 -23.57
N CYS A 140 3.60 -3.58 -22.24
CA CYS A 140 4.88 -3.78 -21.54
C CYS A 140 5.34 -5.25 -21.47
N GLN A 141 4.48 -6.22 -21.80
CA GLN A 141 4.85 -7.63 -21.88
C GLN A 141 5.64 -8.00 -23.16
N GLY A 142 5.86 -7.04 -24.07
CA GLY A 142 6.38 -7.29 -25.42
C GLY A 142 7.90 -7.20 -25.63
N PHE A 143 8.74 -7.24 -24.59
CA PHE A 143 10.20 -7.35 -24.78
C PHE A 143 10.70 -8.71 -24.28
N GLY A 144 10.96 -9.65 -25.19
CA GLY A 144 11.83 -10.79 -24.91
C GLY A 144 11.40 -12.20 -25.37
N ASN A 145 10.23 -12.42 -25.97
CA ASN A 145 9.93 -13.72 -26.58
C ASN A 145 9.07 -13.57 -27.84
N PHE A 146 9.72 -13.55 -29.01
CA PHE A 146 9.06 -13.69 -30.30
C PHE A 146 8.86 -15.19 -30.55
N GLU A 147 7.72 -15.70 -30.13
CA GLU A 147 7.20 -16.96 -30.65
C GLU A 147 5.99 -16.59 -31.52
N PRO A 148 6.02 -16.87 -32.84
CA PRO A 148 4.94 -16.50 -33.73
C PRO A 148 3.66 -17.28 -33.35
N PRO A 149 2.48 -16.62 -33.26
CA PRO A 149 1.23 -17.29 -32.91
C PRO A 149 0.80 -18.31 -33.99
N PRO A 150 0.35 -19.52 -33.62
CA PRO A 150 -0.50 -20.33 -34.47
C PRO A 150 -1.89 -19.68 -34.59
N GLU A 151 -2.45 -19.78 -35.79
CA GLU A 151 -3.69 -19.15 -36.27
C GLU A 151 -4.96 -19.54 -35.47
N GLU A 152 -5.93 -18.62 -35.53
CA GLU A 152 -7.23 -18.57 -34.86
C GLU A 152 -8.14 -19.78 -35.11
N GLU A 153 -9.07 -20.05 -34.17
CA GLU A 153 -10.51 -20.19 -34.45
C GLU A 153 -11.37 -20.11 -33.16
N PRO A 154 -12.68 -19.78 -33.25
CA PRO A 154 -13.39 -18.96 -32.26
C PRO A 154 -14.42 -19.70 -31.39
N GLY A 155 -14.74 -19.11 -30.22
CA GLY A 155 -16.08 -19.17 -29.62
C GLY A 155 -16.17 -19.67 -28.17
N SER A 156 -16.74 -18.84 -27.28
CA SER A 156 -17.94 -19.16 -26.48
C SER A 156 -18.18 -18.18 -25.31
N LYS A 157 -19.44 -17.82 -25.14
CA LYS A 157 -20.02 -16.87 -24.16
C LYS A 157 -20.20 -17.46 -22.74
N LYS A 158 -20.54 -16.55 -21.80
CA LYS A 158 -21.32 -16.66 -20.52
C LYS A 158 -20.44 -16.54 -19.26
N SER A 159 -20.87 -16.02 -18.10
CA SER A 159 -22.09 -15.37 -17.57
C SER A 159 -21.68 -14.76 -16.20
N GLY A 160 -22.40 -13.75 -15.70
CA GLY A 160 -22.05 -13.02 -14.47
C GLY A 160 -22.43 -13.72 -13.15
N MET A 161 -21.98 -13.13 -12.03
CA MET A 161 -22.69 -13.20 -10.74
C MET A 161 -22.21 -12.07 -9.83
N ALA A 162 -23.15 -11.29 -9.31
CA ALA A 162 -22.96 -10.27 -8.30
C ALA A 162 -23.47 -10.80 -6.96
N GLY A 163 -22.84 -10.38 -5.85
CA GLY A 163 -23.51 -10.26 -4.56
C GLY A 163 -22.82 -10.88 -3.33
N GLN A 164 -22.81 -10.06 -2.27
CA GLN A 164 -22.79 -10.39 -0.84
C GLN A 164 -21.44 -10.73 -0.15
N ALA A 165 -20.87 -9.71 0.49
CA ALA A 165 -20.15 -9.84 1.77
C ALA A 165 -20.01 -8.45 2.42
N ALA A 166 -21.07 -7.94 3.05
CA ALA A 166 -21.04 -6.65 3.74
C ALA A 166 -21.91 -6.65 4.99
N VAL A 167 -21.68 -7.59 5.93
CA VAL A 167 -22.17 -7.50 7.32
C VAL A 167 -21.29 -8.39 8.19
N PHE A 168 -20.13 -7.92 8.71
CA PHE A 168 -19.55 -8.40 10.00
C PHE A 168 -18.21 -7.73 10.42
N VAL A 169 -18.02 -6.41 10.37
CA VAL A 169 -16.81 -5.80 10.99
C VAL A 169 -17.13 -4.40 11.50
N ALA A 170 -17.73 -4.29 12.69
CA ALA A 170 -17.99 -2.98 13.31
C ALA A 170 -17.56 -2.89 14.78
N ASP A 171 -17.38 -4.00 15.49
CA ASP A 171 -17.15 -3.98 16.94
C ASP A 171 -15.70 -4.23 17.39
N SER A 172 -14.78 -4.57 16.49
CA SER A 172 -13.38 -4.89 16.83
C SER A 172 -12.36 -3.78 16.48
N VAL A 173 -12.84 -2.66 15.93
CA VAL A 173 -11.97 -1.59 15.39
C VAL A 173 -11.54 -0.60 16.50
N GLY A 174 -12.31 -0.46 17.57
CA GLY A 174 -12.00 0.45 18.68
C GLY A 174 -10.73 0.07 19.45
N ASP A 175 -10.57 -1.21 19.77
CA ASP A 175 -9.45 -1.70 20.58
C ASP A 175 -8.12 -1.77 19.80
N MET A 176 -8.16 -1.85 18.47
CA MET A 176 -6.94 -1.87 17.64
C MET A 176 -6.31 -0.47 17.51
N ILE A 177 -7.11 0.60 17.56
CA ILE A 177 -6.64 1.99 17.37
C ILE A 177 -5.73 2.45 18.52
N ASP A 178 -6.03 2.04 19.76
CA ASP A 178 -5.15 2.32 20.91
C ASP A 178 -3.86 1.49 20.85
N ASP A 179 -3.94 0.26 20.33
CA ASP A 179 -2.78 -0.61 20.11
C ASP A 179 -1.78 -0.04 19.08
N PHE A 180 -2.26 0.60 17.99
CA PHE A 180 -1.38 1.29 17.02
C PHE A 180 -0.63 2.48 17.64
N ARG A 181 -1.26 3.17 18.59
CA ARG A 181 -0.67 4.35 19.25
C ARG A 181 0.27 3.96 20.38
N GLU A 182 -0.02 2.86 21.08
CA GLU A 182 0.74 2.39 22.23
C GLU A 182 1.92 1.48 21.84
N LYS A 183 1.77 0.62 20.81
CA LYS A 183 2.86 -0.28 20.35
C LYS A 183 3.84 0.37 19.38
N GLY A 184 3.48 1.50 18.74
CA GLY A 184 4.39 2.34 17.96
C GLY A 184 5.53 2.96 18.79
N ALA A 185 5.50 2.83 20.12
CA ALA A 185 6.50 3.39 21.03
C ALA A 185 7.54 2.39 21.59
N VAL A 186 7.50 1.08 21.25
CA VAL A 186 8.36 0.06 21.92
C VAL A 186 9.24 -0.76 20.96
N GLY A 187 9.21 -0.51 19.65
CA GLY A 187 9.98 -1.30 18.67
C GLY A 187 11.28 -0.65 18.15
N ALA A 188 11.53 0.62 18.42
CA ALA A 188 12.75 1.29 17.97
C ALA A 188 13.93 0.92 18.88
N VAL A 189 14.63 -0.16 18.49
CA VAL A 189 16.06 -0.37 18.72
C VAL A 189 16.51 -0.30 20.19
N LYS A 190 16.17 -1.34 20.97
CA LYS A 190 16.94 -1.71 22.17
C LYS A 190 17.94 -2.85 21.92
N GLU A 191 18.41 -3.06 20.69
CA GLU A 191 19.54 -3.96 20.41
C GLU A 191 20.36 -3.48 19.21
N ALA A 192 21.26 -2.51 19.44
CA ALA A 192 22.36 -2.24 18.51
C ALA A 192 23.60 -1.55 19.14
N ASN A 193 23.66 -1.33 20.46
CA ASN A 193 24.80 -0.66 21.11
C ASN A 193 25.21 -1.33 22.43
N ALA A 194 25.49 -2.64 22.38
CA ALA A 194 26.13 -3.35 23.49
C ALA A 194 27.02 -4.50 23.01
N CYS A 195 27.91 -4.25 22.05
CA CYS A 195 29.05 -5.14 21.82
C CYS A 195 30.19 -4.41 21.08
N ASP A 196 30.83 -3.45 21.74
CA ASP A 196 32.26 -3.20 21.52
C ASP A 196 32.85 -2.42 22.69
N ARG A 197 33.06 -3.13 23.80
CA ARG A 197 34.06 -2.78 24.80
C ARG A 197 34.89 -4.03 25.03
N ASN A 198 36.00 -4.13 24.30
CA ASN A 198 37.05 -5.07 24.66
C ASN A 198 38.20 -4.29 25.31
N PRO A 199 38.67 -4.71 26.50
CA PRO A 199 39.80 -4.11 27.19
C PRO A 199 41.09 -4.85 26.79
N TRP A 200 42.02 -4.13 26.18
CA TRP A 200 43.47 -4.42 26.21
C TRP A 200 44.21 -3.08 26.21
#